data_AF-A0A7S0FUV8-F1
#
_entry.id   AF-A0A7S0FUV8-F1
#
_cell.length_a   1.000
_cell.length_b   1.000
_cell.length_c   1.000
_cell.angle_alpha   90.00
_cell.angle_beta   90.00
_cell.angle_gamma   90.00
#
_symmetry.space_group_name_H-M   'P 1'
#
loop_
_entity.id
_entity.type
_entity.pdbx_description
1 polymer ?
#
loop_
_entity_poly.entity_id
_entity_poly.type
_entity_poly.pdbx_seq_one_letter_code
_entity_poly.pdbx_strand_id
1 'polypeptide(L)'
;YAPWGYIFDGIDHEDGWVQLGDRYLPMHVSGAQVLVPVEEVSHEAAEQEAGQATRKYRLDNSQLQHKGPGLAWRLSKDLNNTAGSQHFARWREIIEGLNEGDGWVKVDARYLPTHVGGVQVLIPQTTPQAARKYRLDNSLLQHSGPGLVWRLSKDLNDVAGEGQFAAWEDVFEGIDEGDGWVRVDDRYLPSHADGLQVLVPLEPDKVARKYRLD
;
A
#
# COMPACT_ATOMS: atom_id res chain seq x y z
N TYR A 1 7.92 14.62 38.53
CA TYR A 1 8.92 13.56 38.65
C TYR A 1 8.20 12.23 38.45
N ALA A 2 8.34 11.63 37.28
CA ALA A 2 7.90 10.26 37.07
C ALA A 2 9.05 9.34 37.50
N PRO A 3 8.81 8.34 38.36
CA PRO A 3 9.84 7.38 38.73
C PRO A 3 10.17 6.47 37.54
N TRP A 4 11.40 5.96 37.49
CA TRP A 4 11.80 4.92 36.54
C TRP A 4 10.85 3.71 36.63
N GLY A 5 10.45 3.17 35.48
CA GLY A 5 9.45 2.10 35.35
C GLY A 5 7.99 2.57 35.26
N TYR A 6 7.72 3.88 35.34
CA TYR A 6 6.35 4.41 35.24
C TYR A 6 5.80 4.32 33.81
N ILE A 7 4.54 3.88 33.69
CA ILE A 7 3.82 3.74 32.42
C ILE A 7 2.83 4.89 32.27
N PHE A 8 2.79 5.53 31.11
CA PHE A 8 1.88 6.64 30.82
C PHE A 8 1.37 6.57 29.38
N ASP A 9 0.16 7.09 29.15
CA ASP A 9 -0.40 7.26 27.80
C ASP A 9 0.18 8.55 27.17
N GLY A 10 0.80 8.46 26.00
CA GLY A 10 1.39 9.58 25.29
C GLY A 10 1.26 9.45 23.78
N ILE A 11 1.23 10.58 23.08
CA ILE A 11 1.12 10.65 21.62
C ILE A 11 2.53 10.72 21.03
N ASP A 12 2.92 9.71 20.26
CA ASP A 12 4.17 9.75 19.50
C ASP A 12 4.07 10.76 18.37
N HIS A 13 5.07 11.64 18.25
CA HIS A 13 5.13 12.55 17.11
C HIS A 13 5.99 12.04 15.95
N GLU A 14 6.67 10.90 16.11
CA GLU A 14 7.65 10.33 15.16
C GLU A 14 8.85 11.24 14.86
N ASP A 15 9.01 12.30 15.65
CA ASP A 15 10.08 13.28 15.58
C ASP A 15 11.10 13.12 16.72
N GLY A 16 11.02 11.99 17.45
CA GLY A 16 11.82 11.73 18.64
C GLY A 16 11.17 12.17 19.95
N TRP A 17 9.91 12.64 19.95
CA TRP A 17 9.19 13.11 21.14
C TRP A 17 7.84 12.44 21.34
N VAL A 18 7.49 12.21 22.60
CA VAL A 18 6.17 11.73 23.04
C VAL A 18 5.48 12.80 23.87
N GLN A 19 4.26 13.16 23.50
CA GLN A 19 3.44 14.14 24.21
C GLN A 19 2.60 13.47 25.30
N LEU A 20 2.70 13.95 26.54
CA LEU A 20 1.91 13.56 27.70
C LEU A 20 1.18 14.78 28.26
N GLY A 21 -0.10 14.94 27.91
CA GLY A 21 -0.86 16.16 28.20
C GLY A 21 -0.23 17.39 27.52
N ASP A 22 0.16 18.40 28.31
CA ASP A 22 0.82 19.62 27.82
C ASP A 22 2.36 19.53 27.81
N ARG A 23 2.93 18.34 28.04
CA ARG A 23 4.38 18.14 28.18
C ARG A 23 4.92 17.19 27.12
N TYR A 24 6.18 17.35 26.78
CA TYR A 24 6.89 16.50 25.80
C TYR A 24 8.05 15.80 26.49
N LEU A 25 8.21 14.52 26.19
CA LEU A 25 9.30 13.68 26.69
C LEU A 25 10.10 13.16 25.49
N PRO A 26 11.44 13.31 25.48
CA PRO A 26 12.26 12.81 24.39
C PRO A 26 12.34 11.28 24.47
N MET A 27 12.25 10.61 23.33
CA MET A 27 12.46 9.17 23.23
C MET A 27 13.94 8.79 23.42
N HIS A 28 14.85 9.69 23.02
CA HIS A 28 16.29 9.52 23.18
C HIS A 28 16.93 10.69 23.92
N VAL A 29 17.82 10.37 24.86
CA VAL A 29 18.69 11.34 25.53
C VAL A 29 20.13 10.92 25.32
N SER A 30 20.92 11.75 24.63
CA SER A 30 22.34 11.48 24.34
C SER A 30 22.59 10.13 23.63
N GLY A 31 21.67 9.70 22.77
CA GLY A 31 21.75 8.45 22.02
C GLY A 31 21.23 7.21 22.76
N ALA A 32 20.89 7.31 24.06
CA ALA A 32 20.22 6.25 24.79
C ALA A 32 18.70 6.40 24.68
N GLN A 33 17.98 5.31 24.40
CA GLN A 33 16.52 5.27 24.44
C GLN A 33 16.05 5.29 25.89
N VAL A 34 15.18 6.24 26.24
CA VAL A 34 14.66 6.45 27.62
C VAL A 34 13.15 6.22 27.74
N LEU A 35 12.46 6.12 26.60
CA LEU A 35 11.06 5.74 26.52
C LEU A 35 10.92 4.48 25.68
N VAL A 36 10.32 3.45 26.26
CA VAL A 36 10.04 2.18 25.59
C VAL A 36 8.53 1.99 25.50
N PRO A 37 7.97 1.78 24.30
CA PRO A 37 6.57 1.40 24.15
C PRO A 37 6.30 0.13 24.97
N VAL A 38 5.27 0.13 25.81
CA VAL A 38 4.87 -1.08 26.54
C VAL A 38 4.01 -1.90 25.60
N GLU A 39 4.65 -2.74 24.79
CA GLU A 39 4.00 -3.55 23.75
C GLU A 39 2.74 -4.29 24.26
N GLU A 40 1.64 -4.15 23.53
CA GLU A 40 0.80 -5.33 23.26
C GLU A 40 1.66 -6.29 22.44
N VAL A 41 1.71 -7.56 22.86
CA VAL A 41 2.34 -8.64 22.09
C VAL A 41 1.53 -8.84 20.80
N SER A 42 1.75 -8.00 19.80
CA SER A 42 1.43 -8.22 18.39
C SER A 42 1.75 -6.95 17.60
N HIS A 43 2.68 -7.07 16.64
CA HIS A 43 2.91 -6.16 15.51
C HIS A 43 4.03 -5.11 15.54
N GLU A 44 5.04 -5.15 16.43
CA GLU A 44 6.21 -4.24 16.26
C GLU A 44 7.59 -4.94 16.24
N ALA A 45 7.63 -6.28 16.22
CA ALA A 45 8.82 -7.05 15.85
C ALA A 45 8.90 -7.41 14.34
N ALA A 46 7.90 -7.01 13.54
CA ALA A 46 7.87 -7.28 12.09
C ALA A 46 8.26 -6.08 11.22
N GLU A 47 8.33 -4.87 11.79
CA GLU A 47 8.51 -3.64 11.01
C GLU A 47 9.98 -3.23 10.83
N GLN A 48 10.92 -3.94 11.45
CA GLN A 48 12.36 -3.86 11.12
C GLN A 48 12.86 -5.01 10.23
N GLU A 49 11.97 -5.92 9.79
CA GLU A 49 12.17 -6.84 8.66
C GLU A 49 11.31 -6.47 7.43
N ALA A 50 10.73 -5.26 7.39
CA ALA A 50 9.95 -4.73 6.26
C ALA A 50 10.81 -4.35 5.04
N GLY A 51 11.99 -4.96 4.89
CA GLY A 51 12.85 -4.80 3.74
C GLY A 51 12.43 -5.64 2.54
N GLN A 52 11.81 -6.81 2.72
CA GLN A 52 11.52 -7.74 1.62
C GLN A 52 10.39 -8.74 1.92
N ALA A 53 9.19 -8.28 2.29
CA ALA A 53 8.03 -9.17 2.43
C ALA A 53 7.51 -9.64 1.06
N THR A 54 7.24 -10.93 0.93
CA THR A 54 6.56 -11.49 -0.25
C THR A 54 5.12 -10.98 -0.31
N ARG A 55 4.62 -10.71 -1.53
CA ARG A 55 3.25 -10.29 -1.81
C ARG A 55 2.63 -11.24 -2.83
N LYS A 56 1.30 -11.31 -2.84
CA LYS A 56 0.58 -12.05 -3.88
C LYS A 56 0.42 -11.19 -5.13
N TYR A 57 0.49 -11.80 -6.30
CA TYR A 57 0.34 -11.14 -7.61
C TYR A 57 -0.52 -12.00 -8.52
N ARG A 58 -1.56 -11.42 -9.12
CA ARG A 58 -2.34 -12.04 -10.17
C ARG A 58 -1.71 -11.71 -11.52
N LEU A 59 -1.45 -12.73 -12.33
CA LEU A 59 -0.97 -12.55 -13.69
C LEU A 59 -2.11 -12.05 -14.59
N ASP A 60 -1.93 -10.88 -15.22
CA ASP A 60 -2.92 -10.29 -16.11
C ASP A 60 -2.40 -10.15 -17.55
N ASN A 61 -3.28 -10.47 -18.50
CA ASN A 61 -3.01 -10.40 -19.94
C ASN A 61 -4.10 -9.63 -20.69
N SER A 62 -4.94 -8.88 -19.98
CA SER A 62 -6.08 -8.17 -20.57
C SER A 62 -5.62 -7.11 -21.58
N GLN A 63 -4.55 -6.39 -21.23
CA GLN A 63 -3.96 -5.33 -22.04
C GLN A 63 -2.84 -5.81 -22.97
N LEU A 64 -2.03 -6.78 -22.53
CA LEU A 64 -0.91 -7.30 -23.34
C LEU A 64 -1.42 -8.12 -24.53
N GLN A 65 -2.60 -8.75 -24.41
CA GLN A 65 -3.25 -9.55 -25.47
C GLN A 65 -2.33 -10.63 -26.07
N HIS A 66 -1.40 -11.15 -25.27
CA HIS A 66 -0.45 -12.17 -25.71
C HIS A 66 -1.18 -13.49 -25.98
N LYS A 67 -0.85 -14.17 -27.10
CA LYS A 67 -1.53 -15.41 -27.52
C LYS A 67 -1.09 -16.66 -26.76
N GLY A 68 0.04 -16.59 -26.05
CA GLY A 68 0.56 -17.71 -25.26
C GLY A 68 -0.22 -17.94 -23.96
N PRO A 69 -0.11 -19.15 -23.37
CA PRO A 69 -0.88 -19.55 -22.19
C PRO A 69 -0.46 -18.88 -20.87
N GLY A 70 0.65 -18.15 -20.86
CA GLY A 70 1.17 -17.52 -19.66
C GLY A 70 2.39 -16.63 -19.88
N LEU A 71 2.94 -16.15 -18.77
CA LEU A 71 4.16 -15.34 -18.71
C LEU A 71 5.36 -16.25 -18.38
N ALA A 72 6.33 -16.32 -19.30
CA ALA A 72 7.51 -17.16 -19.11
C ALA A 72 8.33 -16.73 -17.88
N TRP A 73 8.85 -17.68 -17.12
CA TRP A 73 9.79 -17.40 -16.04
C TRP A 73 11.12 -16.90 -16.60
N ARG A 74 11.79 -16.01 -15.87
CA ARG A 74 13.17 -15.61 -16.17
C ARG A 74 14.15 -16.20 -15.17
N LEU A 75 15.33 -16.55 -15.65
CA LEU A 75 16.44 -17.05 -14.83
C LEU A 75 17.28 -15.91 -14.23
N SER A 76 17.13 -14.70 -14.76
CA SER A 76 17.69 -13.46 -14.23
C SER A 76 16.73 -12.29 -14.48
N LYS A 77 17.06 -11.10 -13.99
CA LYS A 77 16.32 -9.84 -14.25
C LYS A 77 16.59 -9.31 -15.68
N ASP A 78 16.41 -10.16 -16.67
CA ASP A 78 16.55 -9.87 -18.10
C ASP A 78 15.36 -10.50 -18.85
N LEU A 79 14.68 -9.68 -19.66
CA LEU A 79 13.52 -10.11 -20.45
C LEU A 79 13.84 -11.20 -21.48
N ASN A 80 15.10 -11.35 -21.88
CA ASN A 80 15.52 -12.37 -22.85
C ASN A 80 15.99 -13.67 -22.18
N ASN A 81 16.32 -13.65 -20.88
CA ASN A 81 16.81 -14.82 -20.16
C ASN A 81 15.66 -15.71 -19.66
N THR A 82 14.91 -16.30 -20.60
CA THR A 82 13.73 -17.13 -20.31
C THR A 82 14.11 -18.54 -19.87
N ALA A 83 13.33 -19.13 -18.97
CA ALA A 83 13.48 -20.52 -18.53
C ALA A 83 13.01 -21.56 -19.57
N GLY A 84 12.67 -21.13 -20.79
CA GLY A 84 12.16 -21.99 -21.87
C GLY A 84 10.63 -21.94 -22.02
N SER A 85 10.14 -22.41 -23.18
CA SER A 85 8.73 -22.28 -23.60
C SER A 85 7.72 -23.09 -22.78
N GLN A 86 8.19 -24.10 -22.04
CA GLN A 86 7.35 -24.93 -21.15
C GLN A 86 7.32 -24.41 -19.70
N HIS A 87 8.12 -23.39 -19.38
CA HIS A 87 8.28 -22.87 -18.02
C HIS A 87 7.68 -21.46 -17.92
N PHE A 88 6.37 -21.40 -17.70
CA PHE A 88 5.61 -20.16 -17.53
C PHE A 88 4.65 -20.24 -16.35
N ALA A 89 4.34 -19.09 -15.76
CA ALA A 89 3.19 -18.93 -14.88
C ALA A 89 1.95 -18.61 -15.72
N ARG A 90 0.82 -19.24 -15.43
CA ARG A 90 -0.39 -19.12 -16.26
C ARG A 90 -1.04 -17.75 -16.04
N TRP A 91 -1.67 -17.22 -17.09
CA TRP A 91 -2.52 -16.05 -16.90
C TRP A 91 -3.63 -16.35 -15.88
N ARG A 92 -3.98 -15.34 -15.08
CA ARG A 92 -4.92 -15.40 -13.94
C ARG A 92 -4.45 -16.22 -12.74
N GLU A 93 -3.31 -16.88 -12.82
CA GLU A 93 -2.68 -17.51 -11.66
C GLU A 93 -2.28 -16.43 -10.66
N ILE A 94 -2.36 -16.77 -9.36
CA ILE A 94 -1.84 -15.93 -8.28
C ILE A 94 -0.53 -16.56 -7.83
N ILE A 95 0.55 -15.79 -7.90
CA ILE A 95 1.87 -16.16 -7.38
C ILE A 95 2.16 -15.37 -6.12
N GLU A 96 3.02 -15.88 -5.26
CA GLU A 96 3.56 -15.13 -4.13
C GLU A 96 5.05 -14.87 -4.38
N GLY A 97 5.49 -13.62 -4.27
CA GLY A 97 6.84 -13.24 -4.63
C GLY A 97 7.27 -11.92 -4.02
N LEU A 98 8.58 -11.69 -4.02
CA LEU A 98 9.19 -10.48 -3.52
C LEU A 98 9.32 -9.47 -4.66
N ASN A 99 8.69 -8.30 -4.52
CA ASN A 99 8.97 -7.17 -5.42
C ASN A 99 10.12 -6.35 -4.85
N GLU A 100 11.22 -6.28 -5.61
CA GLU A 100 12.44 -5.57 -5.22
C GLU A 100 12.41 -4.09 -5.61
N GLY A 101 11.30 -3.58 -6.15
CA GLY A 101 11.12 -2.19 -6.56
C GLY A 101 11.80 -1.83 -7.88
N ASP A 102 12.39 -2.82 -8.57
CA ASP A 102 13.19 -2.65 -9.79
C ASP A 102 12.47 -3.14 -11.06
N GLY A 103 11.15 -3.34 -10.97
CA GLY A 103 10.34 -3.87 -12.06
C GLY A 103 10.30 -5.40 -12.14
N TRP A 104 10.82 -6.11 -11.13
CA TRP A 104 10.80 -7.56 -11.07
C TRP A 104 10.19 -8.09 -9.78
N VAL A 105 9.51 -9.23 -9.90
CA VAL A 105 9.07 -10.05 -8.78
C VAL A 105 9.88 -11.33 -8.76
N LYS A 106 10.60 -11.57 -7.67
CA LYS A 106 11.35 -12.80 -7.41
C LYS A 106 10.44 -13.83 -6.74
N VAL A 107 10.37 -15.01 -7.33
CA VAL A 107 9.67 -16.18 -6.78
C VAL A 107 10.66 -17.34 -6.74
N ASP A 108 11.03 -17.76 -5.53
CA ASP A 108 12.14 -18.69 -5.28
C ASP A 108 13.43 -18.23 -6.00
N ALA A 109 13.91 -19.02 -6.98
CA ALA A 109 15.11 -18.77 -7.78
C ALA A 109 14.81 -18.18 -9.18
N ARG A 110 13.57 -17.72 -9.42
CA ARG A 110 13.12 -17.22 -10.73
C ARG A 110 12.50 -15.84 -10.61
N TYR A 111 12.38 -15.17 -11.75
CA TYR A 111 11.89 -13.80 -11.83
C TYR A 111 10.75 -13.68 -12.82
N LEU A 112 9.76 -12.84 -12.51
CA LEU A 112 8.75 -12.38 -13.45
C LEU A 112 8.77 -10.86 -13.52
N PRO A 113 8.71 -10.28 -14.73
CA PRO A 113 8.66 -8.84 -14.88
C PRO A 113 7.30 -8.30 -14.42
N THR A 114 7.27 -7.15 -13.77
CA THR A 114 6.01 -6.46 -13.45
C THR A 114 5.38 -5.86 -14.70
N HIS A 115 6.20 -5.50 -15.70
CA HIS A 115 5.78 -4.91 -16.97
C HIS A 115 6.45 -5.58 -18.17
N VAL A 116 5.70 -5.73 -19.27
CA VAL A 116 6.22 -6.18 -20.58
C VAL A 116 5.79 -5.18 -21.64
N GLY A 117 6.76 -4.55 -22.31
CA GLY A 117 6.46 -3.53 -23.33
C GLY A 117 5.67 -2.32 -22.79
N GLY A 118 5.90 -1.96 -21.52
CA GLY A 118 5.16 -0.89 -20.84
C GLY A 118 3.80 -1.31 -20.27
N VAL A 119 3.32 -2.52 -20.57
CA VAL A 119 2.05 -3.05 -20.04
C VAL A 119 2.28 -3.79 -18.74
N GLN A 120 1.54 -3.46 -17.70
CA GLN A 120 1.58 -4.18 -16.42
C GLN A 120 0.99 -5.58 -16.58
N VAL A 121 1.74 -6.61 -16.16
CA VAL A 121 1.36 -8.03 -16.28
C VAL A 121 1.27 -8.75 -14.94
N LEU A 122 1.77 -8.15 -13.87
CA LEU A 122 1.61 -8.62 -12.48
C LEU A 122 0.82 -7.59 -11.70
N ILE A 123 -0.41 -7.94 -11.34
CA ILE A 123 -1.30 -7.10 -10.53
C ILE A 123 -1.13 -7.52 -9.07
N PRO A 124 -0.59 -6.66 -8.19
CA PRO A 124 -0.53 -6.97 -6.76
C PRO A 124 -1.91 -7.37 -6.25
N GLN A 125 -1.94 -8.40 -5.40
CA GLN A 125 -3.10 -8.85 -4.65
C GLN A 125 -2.74 -8.59 -3.20
N THR A 126 -3.12 -7.44 -2.68
CA THR A 126 -3.05 -7.25 -1.23
C THR A 126 -4.29 -7.83 -0.59
N THR A 127 -4.14 -8.36 0.61
CA THR A 127 -5.28 -8.50 1.51
C THR A 127 -5.93 -7.12 1.65
N PRO A 128 -7.26 -7.00 1.52
CA PRO A 128 -7.93 -5.72 1.74
C PRO A 128 -7.46 -5.16 3.07
N GLN A 129 -6.91 -3.95 3.04
CA GLN A 129 -6.41 -3.30 4.25
C GLN A 129 -7.61 -2.98 5.16
N ALA A 130 -7.38 -2.85 6.47
CA ALA A 130 -8.42 -2.33 7.36
C ALA A 130 -8.93 -0.98 6.81
N ALA A 131 -10.23 -0.74 6.99
CA ALA A 131 -10.85 0.49 6.57
C ALA A 131 -10.10 1.69 7.21
N ARG A 132 -9.76 2.69 6.40
CA ARG A 132 -9.10 3.92 6.84
C ARG A 132 -9.67 5.12 6.11
N LYS A 133 -9.41 6.31 6.62
CA LYS A 133 -9.84 7.55 5.98
C LYS A 133 -8.94 7.87 4.78
N TYR A 134 -9.53 8.27 3.68
CA TYR A 134 -8.85 8.79 2.49
C TYR A 134 -9.37 10.18 2.21
N ARG A 135 -8.48 11.08 1.77
CA ARG A 135 -8.83 12.36 1.17
C ARG A 135 -8.69 12.27 -0.34
N LEU A 136 -9.71 12.72 -1.07
CA LEU A 136 -9.63 12.89 -2.52
C LEU A 136 -8.84 14.16 -2.85
N ASP A 137 -7.69 14.02 -3.48
CA ASP A 137 -6.73 15.10 -3.71
C ASP A 137 -6.56 15.36 -5.21
N ASN A 138 -6.66 16.64 -5.61
CA ASN A 138 -6.51 17.08 -7.00
C ASN A 138 -5.22 17.86 -7.24
N SER A 139 -4.30 17.91 -6.27
CA SER A 139 -3.12 18.79 -6.36
C SER A 139 -2.18 18.37 -7.49
N LEU A 140 -2.09 17.06 -7.75
CA LEU A 140 -1.26 16.47 -8.80
C LEU A 140 -1.99 16.39 -10.14
N LEU A 141 -3.23 15.90 -10.15
CA LEU A 141 -4.00 15.69 -11.38
C LEU A 141 -4.42 17.02 -12.03
N GLN A 142 -4.65 18.06 -11.22
CA GLN A 142 -5.07 19.40 -11.66
C GLN A 142 -6.29 19.37 -12.60
N HIS A 143 -7.21 18.43 -12.37
CA HIS A 143 -8.39 18.27 -13.19
C HIS A 143 -9.39 19.43 -12.96
N SER A 144 -10.01 19.92 -14.03
CA SER A 144 -10.92 21.09 -13.97
C SER A 144 -12.33 20.78 -13.48
N GLY A 145 -12.73 19.50 -13.49
CA GLY A 145 -14.03 19.04 -12.98
C GLY A 145 -14.12 19.11 -11.46
N PRO A 146 -15.34 18.99 -10.88
CA PRO A 146 -15.58 19.16 -9.44
C PRO A 146 -15.12 17.97 -8.57
N GLY A 147 -14.75 16.84 -9.18
CA GLY A 147 -14.38 15.63 -8.45
C GLY A 147 -14.14 14.42 -9.36
N LEU A 148 -14.11 13.23 -8.76
CA LEU A 148 -14.05 11.94 -9.46
C LEU A 148 -15.38 11.21 -9.38
N VAL A 149 -15.88 10.80 -10.54
CA VAL A 149 -17.10 9.98 -10.64
C VAL A 149 -16.89 8.66 -9.90
N TRP A 150 -17.88 8.18 -9.15
CA TRP A 150 -17.81 6.86 -8.53
C TRP A 150 -17.79 5.76 -9.59
N ARG A 151 -17.18 4.61 -9.29
CA ARG A 151 -17.31 3.40 -10.12
C ARG A 151 -18.18 2.36 -9.42
N LEU A 152 -19.01 1.66 -10.20
CA LEU A 152 -19.88 0.59 -9.72
C LEU A 152 -19.14 -0.76 -9.67
N SER A 153 -18.01 -0.86 -10.38
CA SER A 153 -17.06 -1.97 -10.30
C SER A 153 -15.63 -1.47 -10.51
N LYS A 154 -14.63 -2.37 -10.48
CA LYS A 154 -13.22 -2.07 -10.73
C LYS A 154 -12.89 -1.90 -12.22
N ASP A 155 -13.78 -1.26 -12.97
CA ASP A 155 -13.63 -0.89 -14.36
C ASP A 155 -13.73 0.63 -14.48
N LEU A 156 -12.76 1.26 -15.14
CA LEU A 156 -12.71 2.71 -15.32
C LEU A 156 -13.90 3.24 -16.14
N ASN A 157 -14.58 2.40 -16.91
CA ASN A 157 -15.74 2.77 -17.72
C ASN A 157 -17.08 2.51 -17.02
N ASP A 158 -17.10 1.74 -15.93
CA ASP A 158 -18.30 1.42 -15.17
C ASP A 158 -18.62 2.53 -14.17
N VAL A 159 -18.97 3.69 -14.72
CA VAL A 159 -19.22 4.92 -13.99
C VAL A 159 -20.62 4.96 -13.38
N ALA A 160 -20.70 5.54 -12.18
CA ALA A 160 -21.97 5.93 -11.59
C ALA A 160 -22.62 7.05 -12.43
N GLY A 161 -23.96 7.15 -12.36
CA GLY A 161 -24.74 8.10 -13.17
C GLY A 161 -24.41 9.58 -12.93
N GLU A 162 -25.02 10.46 -13.71
CA GLU A 162 -24.78 11.91 -13.64
C GLU A 162 -24.96 12.46 -12.21
N GLY A 163 -24.01 13.30 -11.78
CA GLY A 163 -23.98 13.88 -10.43
C GLY A 163 -23.46 12.95 -9.33
N GLN A 164 -23.11 11.69 -9.63
CA GLN A 164 -22.56 10.75 -8.64
C GLN A 164 -21.03 10.75 -8.67
N PHE A 165 -20.43 11.77 -8.05
CA PHE A 165 -18.99 11.88 -7.89
C PHE A 165 -18.62 12.15 -6.42
N ALA A 166 -17.39 11.78 -6.05
CA ALA A 166 -16.74 12.28 -4.85
C ALA A 166 -16.10 13.62 -5.20
N ALA A 167 -16.40 14.67 -4.43
CA ALA A 167 -15.83 15.99 -4.66
C ALA A 167 -14.36 16.01 -4.22
N TRP A 168 -13.56 16.88 -4.84
CA TRP A 168 -12.21 17.12 -4.35
C TRP A 168 -12.23 17.58 -2.89
N GLU A 169 -11.21 17.18 -2.13
CA GLU A 169 -11.09 17.34 -0.68
C GLU A 169 -12.08 16.54 0.17
N ASP A 170 -13.00 15.78 -0.43
CA ASP A 170 -13.86 14.88 0.34
C ASP A 170 -13.01 13.85 1.09
N VAL A 171 -13.45 13.53 2.30
CA VAL A 171 -12.86 12.50 3.15
C VAL A 171 -13.84 11.38 3.34
N PHE A 172 -13.41 10.15 3.09
CA PHE A 172 -14.25 8.96 3.22
C PHE A 172 -13.47 7.79 3.82
N GLU A 173 -14.19 6.94 4.53
CA GLU A 173 -13.65 5.68 5.04
C GLU A 173 -13.70 4.63 3.93
N GLY A 174 -12.55 4.08 3.57
CA GLY A 174 -12.42 3.15 2.46
C GLY A 174 -11.47 2.01 2.80
N ILE A 175 -11.62 0.92 2.06
CA ILE A 175 -10.75 -0.24 2.11
C ILE A 175 -9.90 -0.22 0.85
N ASP A 176 -8.59 -0.05 1.01
CA ASP A 176 -7.66 -0.24 -0.10
C ASP A 176 -7.54 -1.74 -0.38
N GLU A 177 -7.98 -2.11 -1.58
CA GLU A 177 -7.89 -3.49 -2.07
C GLU A 177 -6.51 -3.79 -2.68
N GLY A 178 -5.67 -2.76 -2.78
CA GLY A 178 -4.27 -2.70 -3.26
C GLY A 178 -4.03 -3.36 -4.60
N ASP A 179 -5.09 -3.44 -5.39
CA ASP A 179 -5.08 -3.57 -6.84
C ASP A 179 -5.25 -2.20 -7.52
N GLY A 180 -5.01 -1.12 -6.77
CA GLY A 180 -5.14 0.25 -7.23
C GLY A 180 -6.54 0.83 -7.02
N TRP A 181 -7.46 0.10 -6.37
CA TRP A 181 -8.81 0.56 -6.05
C TRP A 181 -9.04 0.67 -4.55
N VAL A 182 -9.77 1.71 -4.16
CA VAL A 182 -10.32 1.86 -2.82
C VAL A 182 -11.82 1.67 -2.89
N ARG A 183 -12.34 0.72 -2.10
CA ARG A 183 -13.77 0.49 -1.94
C ARG A 183 -14.32 1.34 -0.82
N VAL A 184 -15.32 2.15 -1.12
CA VAL A 184 -16.07 2.99 -0.15
C VAL A 184 -17.51 2.52 -0.22
N ASP A 185 -18.01 1.91 0.87
CA ASP A 185 -19.30 1.23 0.90
C ASP A 185 -19.46 0.23 -0.28
N ASP A 186 -20.41 0.49 -1.18
CA ASP A 186 -20.74 -0.31 -2.36
C ASP A 186 -20.11 0.20 -3.66
N ARG A 187 -19.19 1.18 -3.58
CA ARG A 187 -18.59 1.87 -4.73
C ARG A 187 -17.07 1.84 -4.68
N TYR A 188 -16.46 2.21 -5.80
CA TYR A 188 -15.01 2.18 -5.96
C TYR A 188 -14.50 3.53 -6.48
N LEU A 189 -13.34 3.94 -5.97
CA LEU A 189 -12.53 5.01 -6.54
C LEU A 189 -11.13 4.48 -6.86
N PRO A 190 -10.53 4.90 -7.97
CA PRO A 190 -9.15 4.55 -8.27
C PRO A 190 -8.21 5.33 -7.34
N SER A 191 -7.19 4.66 -6.83
CA SER A 191 -6.09 5.29 -6.07
C SER A 191 -5.28 6.25 -6.92
N HIS A 192 -5.19 5.98 -8.23
CA HIS A 192 -4.46 6.76 -9.22
C HIS A 192 -5.33 7.04 -10.45
N ALA A 193 -5.27 8.25 -10.97
CA ALA A 193 -5.84 8.64 -12.26
C ALA A 193 -4.71 9.14 -13.16
N ASP A 194 -4.62 8.65 -14.40
CA ASP A 194 -3.52 8.97 -15.33
C ASP A 194 -2.12 8.76 -14.73
N GLY A 195 -1.99 7.77 -13.83
CA GLY A 195 -0.74 7.46 -13.11
C GLY A 195 -0.42 8.39 -11.94
N LEU A 196 -1.26 9.40 -11.66
CA LEU A 196 -1.10 10.34 -10.56
C LEU A 196 -1.99 9.94 -9.39
N GLN A 197 -1.45 9.99 -8.17
CA GLN A 197 -2.21 9.67 -6.96
C GLN A 197 -3.30 10.70 -6.72
N VAL A 198 -4.54 10.22 -6.52
CA VAL A 198 -5.73 11.05 -6.25
C VAL A 198 -6.43 10.68 -4.95
N LEU A 199 -6.06 9.55 -4.33
CA LEU A 199 -6.50 9.18 -2.99
C LEU A 199 -5.30 9.17 -2.05
N VAL A 200 -5.34 10.10 -1.09
CA VAL A 200 -4.31 10.23 -0.07
C VAL A 200 -4.83 9.59 1.22
N PRO A 201 -4.22 8.49 1.71
CA PRO A 201 -4.59 7.94 3.01
C PRO A 201 -4.31 8.98 4.09
N LEU A 202 -5.31 9.26 4.91
CA LEU A 202 -5.12 10.03 6.12
C LEU A 202 -4.65 9.06 7.20
N GLU A 203 -3.49 9.36 7.77
CA GLU A 203 -3.01 8.69 8.97
C GLU A 203 -4.12 8.80 10.04
N PRO A 204 -4.42 7.72 10.77
CA PRO A 204 -5.35 7.83 11.90
C PRO A 204 -4.81 8.91 12.85
N ASP A 205 -5.72 9.71 13.43
CA ASP A 205 -5.37 10.71 14.45
C ASP A 205 -4.39 10.06 15.45
N LYS A 206 -3.18 10.62 15.59
CA LYS A 206 -2.09 10.02 16.37
C LYS A 206 -2.63 9.57 17.74
N VAL A 207 -2.78 8.26 17.92
CA VAL A 207 -3.43 7.69 19.10
C VAL A 207 -2.46 7.71 20.26
N ALA A 208 -2.93 8.09 21.44
CA ALA A 208 -2.11 7.98 22.66
C ALA A 208 -1.76 6.50 22.91
N ARG A 209 -0.47 6.17 22.93
CA ARG A 209 0.10 4.84 23.22
C ARG A 209 0.68 4.81 24.63
N LYS A 210 0.84 3.62 25.23
CA LYS A 210 1.48 3.47 26.55
C LYS A 210 2.99 3.40 26.44
N TYR A 211 3.69 4.29 27.13
CA TYR A 211 5.16 4.33 27.21
C TYR A 211 5.63 4.07 28.63
N ARG A 212 6.74 3.35 28.77
CA ARG A 212 7.48 3.18 30.01
C ARG A 212 8.75 4.01 29.97
N LEU A 213 9.00 4.72 31.07
CA LEU A 213 10.27 5.40 31.30
C LEU A 213 11.32 4.37 31.77
N ASP A 214 12.37 4.14 30.99
CA ASP A 214 13.40 3.10 31.21
C ASP A 214 14.80 3.67 31.41
#